data_AF-F1Z1L3-F1
#
_entry.id   AF-F1Z1L3-F1
#
_cell.length_a   1.000
_cell.length_b   1.000
_cell.length_c   1.000
_cell.angle_alpha   90.00
_cell.angle_beta   90.00
_cell.angle_gamma   90.00
#
_symmetry.space_group_name_H-M   'P 1'
#
loop_
_entity.id
_entity.type
_entity.pdbx_description
1 polymer ?
#
loop_
_entity_poly.entity_id
_entity_poly.type
_entity_poly.pdbx_seq_one_letter_code
_entity_poly.pdbx_strand_id
1 'polypeptide(L)'
;MTEEKNRWVDWAISLQSIAQAGLYYSKEEFDLERYQAIRDIARDMIVNQTDLSPEKVSDLFCNEIGYQTPKLDTRAVIFEGDKILLVKENNGTWSL
;
A
#
# COMPACT_ATOMS: atom_id res chain seq x y z
N MET A 1 17.98 -4.96 -11.39
CA MET A 1 17.41 -4.29 -10.19
C MET A 1 17.09 -5.42 -9.23
N THR A 2 17.88 -5.57 -8.16
CA THR A 2 18.05 -6.82 -7.40
C THR A 2 16.86 -7.16 -6.49
N GLU A 3 16.57 -8.46 -6.35
CA GLU A 3 15.50 -9.02 -5.50
C GLU A 3 15.50 -8.50 -4.05
N GLU A 4 16.67 -8.12 -3.51
CA GLU A 4 16.79 -7.55 -2.17
C GLU A 4 16.08 -6.21 -2.00
N LYS A 5 16.05 -5.35 -3.03
CA LYS A 5 15.36 -4.06 -2.97
C LYS A 5 13.86 -4.25 -2.76
N ASN A 6 13.32 -5.37 -3.25
CA ASN A 6 11.90 -5.71 -3.13
C ASN A 6 11.55 -6.13 -1.68
N ARG A 7 12.42 -6.93 -1.03
CA ARG A 7 12.20 -7.40 0.35
C ARG A 7 12.08 -6.27 1.38
N TRP A 8 12.88 -5.21 1.25
CA TRP A 8 12.80 -4.06 2.16
C TRP A 8 11.47 -3.31 2.06
N VAL A 9 10.93 -3.21 0.84
CA VAL A 9 9.61 -2.61 0.60
C VAL A 9 8.51 -3.50 1.18
N ASP A 10 8.58 -4.82 0.97
CA ASP A 10 7.61 -5.77 1.52
C ASP A 10 7.58 -5.73 3.06
N TRP A 11 8.75 -5.61 3.71
CA TRP A 11 8.85 -5.45 5.16
C TRP A 11 8.27 -4.12 5.63
N ALA A 12 8.55 -3.01 4.94
CA ALA A 12 7.99 -1.71 5.29
C ALA A 12 6.45 -1.72 5.18
N ILE A 13 5.88 -2.33 4.13
CA ILE A 13 4.43 -2.54 3.97
C ILE A 13 3.87 -3.35 5.14
N SER A 14 4.53 -4.46 5.49
CA SER A 14 4.09 -5.33 6.58
C SER A 14 4.11 -4.62 7.94
N LEU A 15 5.17 -3.85 8.22
CA LEU A 15 5.30 -3.07 9.46
C LEU A 15 4.24 -1.97 9.56
N GLN A 16 3.99 -1.25 8.46
CA GLN A 16 2.97 -0.22 8.42
C GLN A 16 1.57 -0.82 8.67
N SER A 17 1.26 -1.97 8.06
CA SER A 17 -0.02 -2.65 8.26
C SER A 17 -0.25 -3.08 9.71
N ILE A 18 0.77 -3.65 10.36
CA ILE A 18 0.74 -4.03 11.79
C ILE A 18 0.58 -2.79 12.68
N ALA A 19 1.36 -1.74 12.44
CA ALA A 19 1.30 -0.49 13.19
C ALA A 19 -0.08 0.16 13.08
N GLN A 20 -0.63 0.20 11.88
CA GLN A 20 -1.94 0.78 11.61
C GLN A 20 -3.06 -0.02 12.31
N ALA A 21 -3.00 -1.35 12.30
CA ALA A 21 -3.93 -2.19 13.04
C ALA A 21 -3.84 -1.93 14.55
N GLY A 22 -2.61 -1.83 15.08
CA GLY A 22 -2.35 -1.52 16.48
C GLY A 22 -2.88 -0.15 16.91
N LEU A 23 -2.64 0.89 16.10
CA LEU A 23 -3.17 2.25 16.34
C LEU A 23 -4.70 2.29 16.32
N TYR A 24 -5.34 1.43 15.53
CA TYR A 24 -6.79 1.42 15.41
C TYR A 24 -7.48 0.63 16.53
N TYR A 25 -6.91 -0.48 16.98
CA TYR A 25 -7.54 -1.37 17.96
C TYR A 25 -7.05 -1.21 19.39
N SER A 26 -5.84 -0.70 19.60
CA SER A 26 -5.30 -0.52 20.94
C SER A 26 -6.01 0.62 21.68
N LYS A 27 -6.12 0.47 23.00
CA LYS A 27 -6.64 1.49 23.92
C LYS A 27 -5.61 1.94 24.96
N GLU A 28 -4.46 1.28 24.99
CA GLU A 28 -3.38 1.56 25.95
C GLU A 28 -2.44 2.61 25.38
N GLU A 29 -2.23 3.70 26.11
CA GLU A 29 -1.45 4.86 25.68
C GLU A 29 -0.02 4.49 25.25
N PHE A 30 0.65 3.62 26.02
CA PHE A 30 1.99 3.15 25.71
C PHE A 30 2.04 2.24 24.47
N ASP A 31 0.98 1.50 24.17
CA ASP A 31 0.92 0.71 22.96
C ASP A 31 0.70 1.60 21.74
N LEU A 32 -0.13 2.63 21.85
CA LEU A 32 -0.33 3.61 20.79
C LEU A 32 0.99 4.31 20.42
N GLU A 33 1.79 4.71 21.40
CA GLU A 33 3.14 5.27 21.17
C GLU A 33 4.05 4.28 20.42
N ARG A 34 4.05 3.00 20.84
CA ARG A 34 4.83 1.95 20.18
C ARG A 34 4.41 1.77 18.72
N TYR A 35 3.10 1.70 18.45
CA TYR A 35 2.60 1.54 17.10
C TYR A 35 2.88 2.76 16.23
N GLN A 36 2.78 3.97 16.79
CA GLN A 36 3.17 5.20 16.08
C GLN A 36 4.65 5.17 15.71
N ALA A 37 5.54 4.78 16.62
CA ALA A 37 6.97 4.64 16.33
C ALA A 37 7.26 3.60 15.23
N ILE A 38 6.57 2.46 15.22
CA ILE A 38 6.70 1.46 14.15
C ILE A 38 6.25 2.04 12.80
N ARG A 39 5.15 2.81 12.78
CA ARG A 39 4.64 3.47 11.58
C ARG A 39 5.67 4.45 11.00
N ASP A 40 6.33 5.22 11.85
CA ASP A 40 7.33 6.20 11.45
C ASP A 40 8.59 5.53 10.89
N ILE A 41 9.04 4.42 11.50
CA ILE A 41 10.15 3.61 10.97
C ILE A 41 9.81 3.06 9.57
N ALA A 42 8.60 2.53 9.38
CA ALA A 42 8.17 2.01 8.10
C ALA A 42 8.12 3.09 7.01
N ARG A 43 7.68 4.31 7.35
CA ARG A 43 7.74 5.47 6.45
C ARG A 43 9.18 5.77 6.06
N ASP A 44 10.09 5.86 7.02
CA ASP A 44 11.49 6.23 6.77
C ASP A 44 12.21 5.16 5.92
N MET A 45 11.84 3.89 6.05
CA MET A 45 12.32 2.82 5.17
C MET A 45 11.93 3.06 3.71
N ILE A 46 10.68 3.49 3.43
CA ILE A 46 10.21 3.79 2.07
C ILE A 46 10.84 5.07 1.53
N VAL A 47 10.96 6.12 2.35
CA VAL A 47 11.61 7.37 1.96
C VAL A 47 13.07 7.12 1.57
N ASN A 48 13.82 6.31 2.32
CA ASN A 48 15.21 6.02 1.97
C ASN A 48 15.37 5.18 0.69
N GLN A 49 14.32 4.47 0.26
CA GLN A 49 14.34 3.62 -0.92
C GLN A 49 13.74 4.30 -2.17
N THR A 50 13.15 5.49 -2.02
CA THR A 50 12.46 6.23 -3.09
C THR A 50 12.95 7.67 -3.16
N ASP A 51 12.96 8.30 -4.33
CA ASP A 51 13.29 9.73 -4.46
C ASP A 51 12.09 10.64 -4.07
N LEU A 52 11.15 10.13 -3.27
CA LEU A 52 9.94 10.83 -2.86
C LEU A 52 10.19 11.61 -1.56
N SER A 53 9.57 12.80 -1.44
CA SER A 53 9.63 13.55 -0.19
C SER A 53 8.92 12.80 0.95
N PRO A 54 9.37 12.93 2.20
CA PRO A 54 8.73 12.30 3.36
C PRO A 54 7.22 12.58 3.45
N GLU A 55 6.82 13.80 3.11
CA GLU A 55 5.43 14.25 3.09
C GLU A 55 4.60 13.46 2.06
N LYS A 56 5.12 13.28 0.83
CA LYS A 56 4.46 12.47 -0.20
C LYS A 56 4.35 11.00 0.18
N VAL A 57 5.36 10.46 0.86
CA VAL A 57 5.33 9.08 1.33
C VAL A 57 4.28 8.93 2.43
N SER A 58 4.26 9.82 3.43
CA SER A 58 3.20 9.84 4.45
C SER A 58 1.81 9.91 3.81
N ASP A 59 1.64 10.76 2.80
CA ASP A 59 0.34 10.92 2.14
C ASP A 59 -0.11 9.72 1.30
N LEU A 60 0.82 8.98 0.72
CA LEU A 60 0.47 7.82 -0.12
C LEU A 60 0.41 6.51 0.69
N PHE A 61 1.17 6.44 1.78
CA PHE A 61 1.45 5.20 2.51
C PHE A 61 0.84 5.15 3.90
N CYS A 62 0.69 6.29 4.57
CA CYS A 62 0.19 6.38 5.95
C CYS A 62 -1.20 7.01 6.07
N ASN A 63 -1.89 7.26 4.95
CA ASN A 63 -3.17 8.00 4.93
C ASN A 63 -4.42 7.15 5.18
N GLU A 64 -4.29 5.84 5.41
CA GLU A 64 -5.46 5.01 5.72
C GLU A 64 -5.84 5.12 7.20
N ILE A 65 -7.15 5.20 7.46
CA ILE A 65 -7.74 5.16 8.81
C ILE A 65 -8.51 3.83 8.90
N GLY A 66 -8.19 2.99 9.89
CA GLY A 66 -8.74 1.62 10.00
C GLY A 66 -7.72 0.53 9.64
N TYR A 67 -8.17 -0.73 9.62
CA TYR A 67 -7.36 -1.88 9.23
C TYR A 67 -7.18 -1.92 7.71
N GLN A 68 -5.94 -1.94 7.23
CA GLN A 68 -5.68 -2.05 5.80
C GLN A 68 -6.09 -3.42 5.28
N THR A 69 -7.06 -3.45 4.37
CA THR A 69 -7.41 -4.62 3.59
C THR A 69 -6.90 -4.46 2.15
N PRO A 70 -6.64 -5.54 1.41
CA PRO A 70 -6.25 -5.44 0.00
C PRO A 70 -7.25 -4.58 -0.77
N LYS A 71 -6.75 -3.62 -1.57
CA LYS A 71 -7.61 -2.76 -2.40
C LYS A 71 -8.39 -3.64 -3.38
N LEU A 72 -9.70 -3.43 -3.44
CA LEU A 72 -10.58 -4.18 -4.34
C LEU A 72 -10.54 -3.54 -5.74
N ASP A 73 -10.20 -4.32 -6.76
CA ASP A 73 -10.36 -3.98 -8.17
C ASP A 73 -11.46 -4.87 -8.77
N THR A 74 -12.37 -4.30 -9.54
CA THR A 74 -13.42 -5.04 -10.25
C THR A 74 -13.23 -4.93 -11.76
N ARG A 75 -13.31 -6.08 -12.44
CA ARG A 75 -13.20 -6.18 -13.90
C ARG A 75 -14.45 -6.86 -14.45
N ALA A 76 -14.97 -6.38 -15.57
CA ALA A 76 -16.16 -6.95 -16.20
C ALA A 76 -15.77 -7.74 -17.44
N VAL A 77 -16.20 -8.99 -17.54
CA VAL A 77 -16.00 -9.80 -18.75
C VAL A 77 -17.32 -9.84 -19.52
N ILE A 78 -17.35 -9.19 -20.68
CA ILE A 78 -18.52 -9.14 -21.58
C ILE A 78 -18.20 -9.94 -22.84
N PHE A 79 -19.05 -10.92 -23.16
CA PHE A 79 -18.90 -11.79 -24.33
C PHE A 79 -19.88 -11.42 -25.44
N GLU A 80 -19.39 -11.46 -26.68
CA GLU A 80 -20.21 -11.40 -27.90
C GLU A 80 -19.73 -12.51 -28.87
N GLY A 81 -20.43 -13.64 -28.85
CA GLY A 81 -19.95 -14.87 -29.51
C GLY A 81 -18.62 -15.33 -28.90
N ASP A 82 -17.62 -15.56 -29.75
CA ASP A 82 -16.26 -15.98 -29.34
C ASP A 82 -15.31 -14.80 -29.06
N LYS A 83 -15.85 -13.60 -28.83
CA LYS A 83 -15.08 -12.38 -28.56
C LYS A 83 -15.35 -11.85 -27.15
N ILE A 84 -14.34 -11.21 -26.57
CA ILE A 84 -14.43 -10.47 -25.30
C ILE A 84 -14.26 -8.97 -25.56
N LEU A 85 -14.99 -8.15 -24.81
CA LEU A 85 -14.81 -6.70 -24.82
C LEU A 85 -13.57 -6.30 -24.01
N LEU A 86 -12.73 -5.45 -24.60
CA LEU A 86 -11.59 -4.83 -23.93
C LEU A 86 -11.64 -3.31 -24.14
N VAL A 87 -11.14 -2.55 -23.18
CA VAL A 87 -10.97 -1.10 -23.27
C VAL A 87 -9.49 -0.79 -23.45
N LYS A 88 -9.15 0.15 -24.34
CA LYS A 88 -7.78 0.62 -24.52
C LYS A 88 -7.52 1.82 -23.60
N GLU A 89 -6.62 1.63 -22.65
CA GLU A 89 -6.23 2.64 -21.67
C GLU A 89 -5.33 3.71 -22.31
N ASN A 90 -5.24 4.88 -21.67
CA ASN A 90 -4.40 6.00 -22.14
C ASN A 90 -2.91 5.65 -22.23
N ASN A 91 -2.46 4.62 -21.50
CA ASN A 91 -1.10 4.09 -21.59
C ASN A 91 -0.87 3.17 -22.83
N GLY A 92 -1.89 2.98 -23.67
CA GLY A 92 -1.85 2.19 -24.89
C GLY A 92 -2.10 0.69 -24.71
N THR A 93 -2.29 0.22 -23.47
CA THR A 93 -2.57 -1.18 -23.14
C THR A 93 -4.07 -1.47 -23.18
N TRP A 94 -4.44 -2.75 -23.22
CA TRP A 94 -5.84 -3.21 -23.18
C TRP A 94 -6.15 -3.87 -21.84
N SER A 95 -7.31 -3.56 -21.27
CA SER A 95 -7.81 -4.19 -20.04
C SER A 95 -9.25 -4.66 -20.19
N LEU A 96 -9.63 -5.60 -19.31
CA LEU A 96 -11.02 -5.91 -18.99
C LEU A 96 -11.66 -4.79 -18.17
#